data_AF-C5KQ26-F1
#
_entry.id   AF-C5KQ26-F1
#
_cell.length_a   1.000
_cell.length_b   1.000
_cell.length_c   1.000
_cell.angle_alpha   90.00
_cell.angle_beta   90.00
_cell.angle_gamma   90.00
#
_symmetry.space_group_name_H-M   'P 1'
#
loop_
_entity.id
_entity.type
_entity.pdbx_description
1 polymer ?
#
loop_
_entity_poly.entity_id
_entity_poly.type
_entity_poly.pdbx_seq_one_letter_code
_entity_poly.pdbx_strand_id
1 'polypeptide(L)'
;MEEAPVEHKKEEEEPAKQEEPEEEEEEEEPEPTLPPSEVSEEEIKQRLSEGCYRKMPFSDISHKALSECYLSFTLPQGSEKTPRGLLAFDSIKFVWDDRAVATQRLQSWIKSHKIVEKVPSITGPTDWFKQQMEAWMNTKLEWRKAQRLYKEEQAKGTTEEKAKTQEEDEGEKEPRR
;
A
#
# COMPACT_ATOMS: atom_id res chain seq x y z
N MET A 1 16.68 -21.15 -90.04
CA MET A 1 17.20 -20.26 -91.10
C MET A 1 17.15 -18.87 -90.52
N GLU A 2 18.24 -18.41 -89.90
CA GLU A 2 19.35 -17.69 -90.56
C GLU A 2 18.84 -16.37 -91.17
N GLU A 3 19.39 -15.19 -90.89
CA GLU A 3 20.81 -14.83 -90.72
C GLU A 3 21.02 -13.66 -89.73
N ALA A 4 22.22 -13.60 -89.14
CA ALA A 4 22.85 -12.41 -88.58
C ALA A 4 23.51 -11.57 -89.72
N PRO A 5 23.99 -10.31 -89.52
CA PRO A 5 25.33 -10.13 -88.91
C PRO A 5 25.64 -8.77 -88.17
N VAL A 6 26.56 -8.86 -87.18
CA VAL A 6 27.83 -8.07 -86.97
C VAL A 6 27.75 -6.57 -86.55
N GLU A 7 28.00 -6.27 -85.25
CA GLU A 7 29.22 -5.70 -84.58
C GLU A 7 29.56 -4.20 -84.80
N HIS A 8 29.70 -3.46 -83.69
CA HIS A 8 30.84 -2.61 -83.27
C HIS A 8 30.51 -2.01 -81.87
N LYS A 9 31.06 -2.48 -80.73
CA LYS A 9 32.42 -2.27 -80.14
C LYS A 9 32.59 -0.83 -79.62
N LYS A 10 32.35 -0.57 -78.33
CA LYS A 10 33.29 -0.60 -77.17
C LYS A 10 33.84 0.81 -76.89
N GLU A 11 33.41 1.43 -75.78
CA GLU A 11 34.27 2.22 -74.89
C GLU A 11 33.48 2.66 -73.65
N GLU A 12 33.76 1.97 -72.55
CA GLU A 12 33.52 2.37 -71.18
C GLU A 12 34.93 2.51 -70.57
N GLU A 13 35.05 3.45 -69.64
CA GLU A 13 36.08 3.53 -68.57
C GLU A 13 37.20 4.60 -68.68
N GLU A 14 37.39 5.26 -67.53
CA GLU A 14 38.34 6.30 -67.09
C GLU A 14 38.04 7.78 -67.39
N PRO A 15 37.95 8.59 -66.32
CA PRO A 15 39.16 9.33 -65.96
C PRO A 15 39.49 9.42 -64.45
N ALA A 16 40.79 9.30 -64.19
CA ALA A 16 41.62 10.21 -63.38
C ALA A 16 41.40 10.31 -61.85
N LYS A 17 42.12 9.43 -61.15
CA LYS A 17 43.07 9.70 -60.03
C LYS A 17 43.25 11.15 -59.53
N GLN A 18 42.92 11.37 -58.26
CA GLN A 18 43.60 12.18 -57.23
C GLN A 18 43.18 11.52 -55.88
N GLU A 19 44.01 10.68 -55.24
CA GLU A 19 44.97 11.02 -54.15
C GLU A 19 44.43 12.10 -53.19
N GLU A 20 44.39 12.00 -51.87
CA GLU A 20 44.54 11.00 -50.80
C GLU A 20 44.09 11.76 -49.50
N PRO A 21 44.00 11.15 -48.30
CA PRO A 21 42.97 11.45 -47.32
C PRO A 21 43.36 12.51 -46.27
N GLU A 22 42.34 13.24 -45.80
CA GLU A 22 42.40 14.11 -44.63
C GLU A 22 42.31 13.21 -43.38
N GLU A 23 43.48 12.88 -42.83
CA GLU A 23 43.66 12.23 -41.52
C GLU A 23 43.30 13.26 -40.44
N GLU A 24 42.03 13.31 -40.04
CA GLU A 24 41.60 13.92 -38.78
C GLU A 24 41.93 12.92 -37.66
N GLU A 25 43.14 13.07 -37.12
CA GLU A 25 43.63 12.41 -35.92
C GLU A 25 42.81 12.93 -34.72
N GLU A 26 41.63 12.35 -34.52
CA GLU A 26 40.86 12.49 -33.28
C GLU A 26 41.64 11.73 -32.20
N GLU A 27 42.45 12.49 -31.48
CA GLU A 27 43.25 12.08 -30.33
C GLU A 27 42.32 11.42 -29.29
N GLU A 28 42.17 10.10 -29.38
CA GLU A 28 41.40 9.26 -28.48
C GLU A 28 42.09 9.31 -27.11
N GLU A 29 41.66 10.28 -26.29
CA GLU A 29 42.06 10.45 -24.90
C GLU A 29 41.85 9.10 -24.16
N PRO A 30 42.89 8.51 -23.56
CA PRO A 30 42.78 7.15 -23.03
C PRO A 30 41.77 7.13 -21.88
N GLU A 31 40.64 6.46 -22.10
CA GLU A 31 39.66 6.20 -21.05
C GLU A 31 40.39 5.62 -19.82
N PRO A 32 40.23 6.21 -18.62
CA PRO A 32 40.83 5.68 -17.42
C PRO A 32 40.30 4.27 -17.19
N THR A 33 41.18 3.27 -17.33
CA THR A 33 40.89 1.88 -17.04
C THR A 33 40.55 1.75 -15.57
N LEU A 34 39.25 1.73 -15.28
CA LEU A 34 38.72 1.47 -13.95
C LEU A 34 39.24 0.11 -13.48
N PRO A 35 39.63 -0.04 -12.20
CA PRO A 35 40.09 -1.32 -11.68
C PRO A 35 39.02 -2.39 -11.92
N PRO A 36 39.41 -3.63 -12.30
CA PRO A 36 38.45 -4.71 -12.52
C PRO A 36 37.64 -4.91 -11.24
N SER A 37 36.33 -4.75 -11.33
CA SER A 37 35.45 -4.95 -10.19
C SER A 37 35.55 -6.42 -9.77
N GLU A 38 36.06 -6.70 -8.57
CA GLU A 38 36.18 -8.05 -8.00
C GLU A 38 34.81 -8.70 -7.69
N VAL A 39 33.71 -8.07 -8.06
CA VAL A 39 32.37 -8.61 -7.86
C VAL A 39 32.09 -9.62 -8.95
N SER A 40 32.05 -10.90 -8.59
CA SER A 40 31.64 -11.96 -9.51
C SER A 40 30.19 -11.73 -9.96
N GLU A 41 29.86 -12.10 -11.20
CA GLU A 41 28.49 -12.01 -11.71
C GLU A 41 27.47 -12.77 -10.84
N GLU A 42 27.94 -13.78 -10.12
CA GLU A 42 27.15 -14.56 -9.17
C GLU A 42 26.81 -13.78 -7.91
N GLU A 43 27.76 -13.02 -7.34
CA GLU A 43 27.51 -12.14 -6.20
C GLU A 43 26.57 -10.99 -6.57
N ILE A 44 26.69 -10.44 -7.79
CA ILE A 44 25.76 -9.43 -8.31
C ILE A 44 24.35 -10.00 -8.40
N LYS A 45 24.17 -11.20 -8.95
CA LYS A 45 22.85 -11.87 -9.06
C LYS A 45 22.27 -12.16 -7.68
N GLN A 46 23.09 -12.61 -6.72
CA GLN A 46 22.64 -12.85 -5.35
C GLN A 46 22.20 -11.54 -4.68
N ARG A 47 22.97 -10.46 -4.81
CA ARG A 47 22.61 -9.13 -4.30
C ARG A 47 21.34 -8.58 -4.95
N LEU A 48 21.18 -8.73 -6.27
CA LEU A 48 19.96 -8.34 -6.98
C LEU A 48 18.74 -9.12 -6.47
N SER A 49 18.91 -10.41 -6.16
CA SER A 49 17.83 -11.27 -5.65
C SER A 49 17.36 -10.88 -4.25
N GLU A 50 18.25 -10.36 -3.40
CA GLU A 50 17.93 -9.86 -2.06
C GLU A 50 17.21 -8.50 -2.07
N GLY A 51 17.19 -7.84 -3.23
CA GLY A 51 16.51 -6.59 -3.49
C GLY A 51 17.43 -5.57 -4.13
N CYS A 52 16.88 -4.86 -5.12
CA CYS A 52 17.49 -3.75 -5.84
C CYS A 52 17.71 -2.48 -4.99
N TYR A 53 17.62 -2.54 -3.65
CA TYR A 53 17.67 -1.36 -2.80
C TYR A 53 18.47 -1.61 -1.54
N ARG A 54 19.28 -0.61 -1.18
CA ARG A 54 20.03 -0.58 0.07
C ARG A 54 19.06 -0.54 1.25
N LYS A 55 19.20 -1.49 2.18
CA LYS A 55 18.46 -1.47 3.45
C LYS A 55 19.07 -0.42 4.36
N MET A 56 18.33 0.65 4.61
CA MET A 56 18.72 1.71 5.54
C MET A 56 18.24 1.35 6.97
N PRO A 57 19.04 1.63 8.01
CA PRO A 57 18.64 1.40 9.40
C PRO A 57 17.57 2.38 9.88
N PHE A 58 17.40 3.51 9.19
CA PHE A 58 16.42 4.56 9.50
C PHE A 58 15.55 4.85 8.28
N SER A 59 14.30 5.24 8.50
CA SER A 59 13.40 5.67 7.45
C SER A 59 13.70 7.11 7.03
N ASP A 60 13.75 7.37 5.73
CA ASP A 60 14.01 8.72 5.19
C ASP A 60 12.87 9.71 5.51
N ILE A 61 11.66 9.20 5.66
CA ILE A 61 10.44 9.98 5.94
C ILE A 61 9.95 9.63 7.34
N SER A 62 9.53 10.65 8.09
CA SER A 62 8.87 10.43 9.39
C SER A 62 7.55 9.70 9.20
N HIS A 63 7.18 8.83 10.15
CA HIS A 63 5.91 8.11 10.09
C HIS A 63 4.70 9.04 9.98
N LYS A 64 4.75 10.22 10.62
CA LYS A 64 3.66 11.21 10.54
C LYS A 64 3.46 11.73 9.11
N ALA A 65 4.55 12.13 8.45
CA ALA A 65 4.49 12.61 7.07
C ALA A 65 4.08 11.49 6.09
N LEU A 66 4.52 10.26 6.34
CA LEU A 66 4.10 9.10 5.56
C LEU A 66 2.57 8.92 5.66
N SER A 67 2.01 8.86 6.87
CA SER A 67 0.58 8.60 7.07
C SER A 67 -0.36 9.69 6.53
N GLU A 68 0.12 10.93 6.40
CA GLU A 68 -0.63 12.03 5.79
C GLU A 68 -0.73 11.88 4.26
N CYS A 69 0.37 11.48 3.61
CA CYS A 69 0.46 11.43 2.15
C CYS A 69 0.14 10.05 1.57
N TYR A 70 0.31 9.00 2.35
CA TYR A 70 0.26 7.61 1.88
C TYR A 70 -1.10 7.22 1.26
N LEU A 71 -2.22 7.82 1.71
CA LEU A 71 -3.54 7.59 1.11
C LEU A 71 -3.64 8.04 -0.36
N SER A 72 -2.82 9.02 -0.75
CA SER A 72 -2.75 9.54 -2.12
C SER A 72 -1.80 8.75 -3.01
N PHE A 73 -1.15 7.71 -2.51
CA PHE A 73 -0.18 6.96 -3.30
C PHE A 73 -0.88 6.06 -4.32
N THR A 74 -0.55 6.30 -5.58
CA THR A 74 -0.98 5.54 -6.75
C THR A 74 0.23 4.91 -7.42
N LEU A 75 -0.01 3.89 -8.24
CA LEU A 75 1.03 3.40 -9.13
C LEU A 75 1.28 4.44 -10.22
N PRO A 76 2.53 4.77 -10.55
CA PRO A 76 2.83 5.67 -11.65
C PRO A 76 2.20 5.16 -12.95
N GLN A 77 1.33 5.97 -13.54
CA GLN A 77 0.72 5.70 -14.84
C GLN A 77 1.13 6.78 -15.85
N GLY A 78 1.44 6.38 -17.08
CA GLY A 78 1.79 7.35 -18.14
C GLY A 78 0.64 8.30 -18.50
N SER A 79 -0.61 7.95 -18.16
CA SER A 79 -1.79 8.80 -18.34
C SER A 79 -2.16 9.62 -17.10
N GLU A 80 -1.35 9.56 -16.04
CA GLU A 80 -1.63 10.27 -14.80
C GLU A 80 -1.54 11.78 -15.04
N LYS A 81 -2.57 12.51 -14.62
CA LYS A 81 -2.63 13.96 -14.74
C LYS A 81 -2.50 14.59 -13.36
N THR A 82 -1.66 15.60 -13.28
CA THR A 82 -1.58 16.48 -12.12
C THR A 82 -2.90 17.24 -11.92
N PRO A 83 -3.18 17.79 -10.72
CA PRO A 83 -4.35 18.65 -10.48
C PRO A 83 -4.45 19.86 -11.42
N ARG A 84 -3.35 20.23 -12.08
CA ARG A 84 -3.27 21.29 -13.09
C ARG A 84 -3.53 20.82 -14.52
N GLY A 85 -3.87 19.54 -14.72
CA GLY A 85 -4.23 18.96 -16.02
C GLY A 85 -3.05 18.53 -16.90
N LEU A 86 -1.81 18.72 -16.44
CA LEU A 86 -0.59 18.30 -17.13
C LEU A 86 -0.29 16.82 -16.86
N LEU A 87 0.31 16.13 -17.83
CA LEU A 87 0.84 14.78 -17.64
C LEU A 87 1.87 14.78 -16.50
N ALA A 88 1.73 13.86 -15.56
CA ALA A 88 2.63 13.74 -14.42
C ALA A 88 3.97 13.09 -14.82
N PHE A 89 3.96 12.25 -15.86
CA PHE A 89 5.13 11.52 -16.34
C PHE A 89 5.19 11.53 -17.87
N ASP A 90 6.35 11.89 -18.42
CA ASP A 90 6.59 11.80 -19.88
C ASP A 90 6.86 10.36 -20.33
N SER A 91 7.61 9.59 -19.54
CA SER A 91 7.83 8.16 -19.76
C SER A 91 8.21 7.45 -18.46
N ILE A 92 7.82 6.18 -18.32
CA ILE A 92 8.14 5.34 -17.16
C ILE A 92 9.07 4.22 -17.63
N LYS A 93 10.33 4.27 -17.19
CA LYS A 93 11.36 3.27 -17.52
C LYS A 93 11.58 2.35 -16.32
N PHE A 94 11.52 1.04 -16.56
CA PHE A 94 11.76 0.00 -15.56
C PHE A 94 13.18 -0.53 -15.73
N VAL A 95 14.14 0.08 -15.05
CA VAL A 95 15.59 -0.20 -15.24
C VAL A 95 16.06 -1.41 -14.42
N TRP A 96 15.42 -1.67 -13.28
CA TRP A 96 15.93 -2.61 -12.26
C TRP A 96 15.19 -3.94 -12.23
N ASP A 97 13.90 -3.94 -12.57
CA ASP A 97 13.02 -5.10 -12.50
C ASP A 97 12.01 -5.01 -13.66
N ASP A 98 11.46 -6.14 -14.08
CA ASP A 98 10.36 -6.15 -15.04
C ASP A 98 9.13 -5.40 -14.53
N ARG A 99 8.35 -4.81 -15.44
CA ARG A 99 7.15 -4.04 -15.13
C ARG A 99 6.18 -4.78 -14.20
N ALA A 100 5.97 -6.07 -14.41
CA ALA A 100 5.07 -6.87 -13.60
C ALA A 100 5.57 -7.03 -12.15
N VAL A 101 6.86 -7.34 -11.99
CA VAL A 101 7.51 -7.53 -10.68
C VAL A 101 7.57 -6.22 -9.91
N ALA A 102 7.97 -5.12 -10.57
CA ALA A 102 7.99 -3.79 -9.97
C ALA A 102 6.60 -3.35 -9.51
N THR A 103 5.57 -3.59 -10.32
CA THR A 103 4.18 -3.26 -9.98
C THR A 103 3.70 -4.05 -8.77
N GLN A 104 3.94 -5.37 -8.75
CA GLN A 104 3.55 -6.22 -7.60
C GLN A 104 4.26 -5.82 -6.33
N ARG A 105 5.56 -5.49 -6.39
CA ARG A 105 6.34 -5.06 -5.23
C ARG A 105 5.77 -3.76 -4.65
N LEU A 106 5.53 -2.76 -5.49
CA LEU A 106 4.95 -1.49 -5.06
C LEU A 106 3.52 -1.67 -4.53
N GLN A 107 2.70 -2.51 -5.15
CA GLN A 107 1.37 -2.85 -4.63
C GLN A 107 1.42 -3.57 -3.28
N SER A 108 2.37 -4.48 -3.08
CA SER A 108 2.56 -5.18 -1.81
C SER A 108 2.97 -4.22 -0.71
N TRP A 109 3.91 -3.32 -1.00
CA TRP A 109 4.36 -2.26 -0.09
C TRP A 109 3.23 -1.28 0.25
N ILE A 110 2.42 -0.90 -0.75
CA ILE A 110 1.21 -0.12 -0.49
C ILE A 110 0.31 -0.94 0.45
N LYS A 111 -0.08 -2.17 0.11
CA LYS A 111 -0.99 -2.97 0.94
C LYS A 111 -0.51 -3.15 2.38
N SER A 112 0.78 -3.38 2.62
CA SER A 112 1.31 -3.54 3.98
C SER A 112 1.14 -2.27 4.82
N HIS A 113 1.42 -1.10 4.26
CA HIS A 113 1.20 0.17 4.95
C HIS A 113 -0.30 0.47 5.17
N LYS A 114 -1.17 0.07 4.25
CA LYS A 114 -2.63 0.22 4.38
C LYS A 114 -3.21 -0.51 5.58
N ILE A 115 -2.60 -1.64 5.97
CA ILE A 115 -3.04 -2.46 7.11
C ILE A 115 -2.53 -1.86 8.44
N VAL A 116 -1.31 -1.32 8.44
CA VAL A 116 -0.61 -0.89 9.65
C VAL A 116 -0.91 0.56 10.01
N GLU A 117 -1.11 1.43 9.02
CA GLU A 117 -1.28 2.86 9.25
C GLU A 117 -2.68 3.22 9.74
N LYS A 118 -2.72 4.07 10.76
CA LYS A 118 -3.94 4.69 11.24
C LYS A 118 -4.40 5.74 10.24
N VAL A 119 -5.58 5.57 9.67
CA VAL A 119 -6.20 6.56 8.76
C VAL A 119 -6.58 7.82 9.55
N PRO A 120 -5.90 8.97 9.36
CA PRO A 120 -6.18 10.18 10.13
C PRO A 120 -7.53 10.82 9.74
N SER A 121 -8.03 10.52 8.53
CA SER A 121 -9.30 11.02 8.01
C SER A 121 -10.52 10.52 8.78
N ILE A 122 -10.43 9.40 9.50
CA ILE A 122 -11.52 8.88 10.33
C ILE A 122 -11.32 9.44 11.74
N THR A 123 -11.72 10.69 11.93
CA THR A 123 -11.51 11.40 13.21
C THR A 123 -12.56 11.02 14.25
N GLY A 124 -13.71 10.48 13.85
CA GLY A 124 -14.80 10.16 14.75
C GLY A 124 -15.50 8.85 14.43
N PRO A 125 -16.25 8.28 15.38
CA PRO A 125 -17.11 7.14 15.10
C PRO A 125 -18.14 7.52 14.03
N THR A 126 -18.35 6.62 13.07
CA THR A 126 -19.41 6.75 12.06
C THR A 126 -20.76 6.97 12.74
N ASP A 127 -21.68 7.72 12.12
CA ASP A 127 -22.99 8.00 12.72
C ASP A 127 -23.77 6.73 13.06
N TRP A 128 -23.60 5.66 12.28
CA TRP A 128 -24.09 4.33 12.62
C TRP A 128 -23.61 3.84 13.99
N PHE A 129 -22.33 4.02 14.32
CA PHE A 129 -21.77 3.61 15.61
C PHE A 129 -22.37 4.44 16.76
N LYS A 130 -22.58 5.75 16.55
CA LYS A 130 -23.22 6.61 17.56
C LYS A 130 -24.65 6.14 17.85
N GLN A 131 -25.42 5.84 16.81
CA GLN A 131 -26.79 5.31 16.94
C GLN A 131 -26.82 3.96 17.67
N GLN A 132 -25.92 3.03 17.32
CA GLN A 132 -25.82 1.74 18.00
C GLN A 132 -25.38 1.90 19.47
N MET A 133 -24.46 2.81 19.74
CA MET A 133 -24.01 3.10 21.10
C MET A 133 -25.14 3.70 21.95
N GLU A 134 -25.95 4.59 21.40
CA GLU A 134 -27.12 5.15 22.07
C GLU A 134 -28.18 4.07 22.35
N ALA A 135 -28.51 3.26 21.34
CA ALA A 135 -29.43 2.13 21.49
C ALA A 135 -28.94 1.17 22.59
N TRP A 136 -27.66 0.83 22.59
CA TRP A 136 -27.05 0.00 23.63
C TRP A 136 -27.15 0.61 25.03
N MET A 137 -26.88 1.91 25.15
CA MET A 137 -26.97 2.62 26.43
C MET A 137 -28.41 2.64 26.96
N ASN A 138 -29.41 2.81 26.08
CA ASN A 138 -30.82 2.76 26.45
C ASN A 138 -31.22 1.37 26.94
N THR A 139 -30.90 0.31 26.20
CA THR A 139 -31.15 -1.08 26.61
C THR A 139 -30.50 -1.40 27.96
N LYS A 140 -29.26 -0.96 28.17
CA LYS A 140 -28.55 -1.14 29.44
C LYS A 140 -29.26 -0.43 30.60
N LEU A 141 -29.83 0.75 30.36
CA LEU A 141 -30.55 1.53 31.36
C LEU A 141 -31.89 0.87 31.71
N GLU A 142 -32.60 0.34 30.72
CA GLU A 142 -33.82 -0.45 30.89
C GLU A 142 -33.56 -1.70 31.73
N TRP A 143 -32.50 -2.46 31.42
CA TRP A 143 -32.14 -3.64 32.21
C TRP A 143 -31.77 -3.30 33.65
N ARG A 144 -31.06 -2.20 33.88
CA ARG A 144 -30.77 -1.72 35.25
C ARG A 144 -32.03 -1.34 36.02
N LYS A 145 -33.00 -0.70 35.36
CA LYS A 145 -34.30 -0.36 35.95
C LYS A 145 -35.09 -1.64 36.28
N ALA A 146 -35.20 -2.57 35.34
CA ALA A 146 -35.88 -3.85 35.55
C ALA A 146 -35.25 -4.65 36.70
N GLN A 147 -33.91 -4.70 36.76
CA GLN A 147 -33.20 -5.38 37.85
C GLN A 147 -33.47 -4.73 39.21
N ARG A 148 -33.55 -3.39 39.26
CA ARG A 148 -33.87 -2.68 40.50
C ARG A 148 -35.30 -2.98 40.96
N LEU A 149 -36.27 -2.90 40.05
CA LEU A 149 -37.67 -3.20 40.35
C LEU A 149 -37.85 -4.64 40.85
N TYR A 150 -37.20 -5.60 40.20
CA TYR A 150 -37.22 -7.00 40.64
C TYR A 150 -36.65 -7.17 42.06
N LYS A 151 -35.54 -6.49 42.39
CA LYS A 151 -34.98 -6.52 43.75
C LYS A 151 -35.89 -5.87 44.78
N GLU A 152 -36.55 -4.78 44.43
CA GLU A 152 -37.54 -4.10 45.30
C GLU A 152 -38.76 -4.99 45.55
N GLU A 153 -39.25 -5.70 44.54
CA GLU A 153 -40.37 -6.64 44.67
C GLU A 153 -40.00 -7.87 45.51
N GLN A 154 -38.81 -8.44 45.31
CA GLN A 154 -38.27 -9.51 46.17
C GLN A 154 -38.10 -9.05 47.62
N ALA A 155 -37.64 -7.81 47.85
CA ALA A 155 -37.55 -7.25 49.18
C ALA A 155 -38.93 -7.07 49.82
N LYS A 156 -39.94 -6.61 49.08
CA LYS A 156 -41.32 -6.48 49.60
C LYS A 156 -41.95 -7.83 49.92
N GLY A 157 -41.85 -8.81 49.03
CA GLY A 157 -42.38 -10.16 49.26
C GLY A 157 -41.76 -10.84 50.49
N THR A 158 -40.44 -10.73 50.67
CA THR A 158 -39.77 -11.25 51.87
C THR A 158 -40.10 -10.49 53.16
N THR A 159 -40.51 -9.21 53.06
CA THR A 159 -40.94 -8.43 54.23
C THR A 159 -42.39 -8.77 54.62
N GLU A 160 -43.28 -8.93 53.65
CA GLU A 160 -44.68 -9.35 53.87
C GLU A 160 -44.78 -10.79 54.38
N GLU A 161 -43.94 -11.70 53.89
CA GLU A 161 -43.89 -13.08 54.37
C GLU A 161 -43.41 -13.14 55.83
N LYS A 162 -42.37 -12.37 56.19
CA LYS A 162 -41.90 -12.27 57.58
C LYS A 162 -42.93 -11.64 58.53
N ALA A 163 -43.69 -10.66 58.06
CA ALA A 163 -44.75 -10.04 58.86
C ALA A 163 -45.89 -11.03 59.14
N LYS A 164 -46.31 -11.82 58.15
CA LYS A 164 -47.33 -12.87 58.34
C LYS A 164 -46.87 -13.99 59.27
N THR A 165 -45.62 -14.44 59.16
CA THR A 165 -45.09 -15.47 60.07
C THR A 165 -44.95 -14.97 61.51
N GLN A 166 -44.69 -13.67 61.73
CA GLN A 166 -44.68 -13.09 63.08
C GLN A 166 -46.10 -12.95 63.67
N GLU A 167 -47.08 -12.57 62.86
CA GLU A 167 -48.47 -12.44 63.30
C GLU A 167 -49.11 -13.81 63.60
N GLU A 168 -48.75 -14.86 62.86
CA GLU A 168 -49.15 -16.24 63.16
C GLU A 168 -48.46 -16.80 64.44
N ASP A 169 -47.18 -16.51 64.68
CA ASP A 169 -46.46 -16.94 65.91
C ASP A 169 -46.91 -16.19 67.18
N GLU A 170 -47.36 -14.92 67.06
CA GLU A 170 -47.97 -14.17 68.17
C GLU A 170 -49.42 -14.61 68.44
N GLY A 171 -50.21 -14.90 67.39
CA GLY A 171 -51.58 -15.40 67.53
C GLY A 171 -51.68 -16.81 68.12
N GLU A 172 -50.70 -17.69 67.87
CA GLU A 172 -50.68 -19.05 68.44
C GLU A 172 -50.27 -19.08 69.92
N LYS A 173 -49.63 -18.02 70.45
CA LYS A 173 -49.27 -17.91 71.87
C LYS A 173 -50.40 -17.39 72.78
N GLU A 174 -51.50 -16.86 72.23
CA GLU A 174 -52.55 -16.18 73.01
C GLU A 174 -53.90 -16.90 73.25
N PRO A 175 -54.14 -18.19 72.94
CA PRO A 175 -55.35 -18.87 73.41
C PRO A 175 -55.04 -19.97 74.43
N ARG A 176 -54.61 -19.61 75.64
CA ARG A 176 -54.75 -20.47 76.85
C ARG A 176 -55.01 -19.62 78.10
N ARG A 177 -56.27 -19.37 78.38
CA ARG A 177 -56.78 -19.08 79.72
C ARG A 177 -58.13 -19.73 79.94
#